data_AF-A0A954R1R3-F1
#
_entry.id   AF-A0A954R1R3-F1
#
_cell.length_a   1.000
_cell.length_b   1.000
_cell.length_c   1.000
_cell.angle_alpha   90.00
_cell.angle_beta   90.00
_cell.angle_gamma   90.00
#
_symmetry.space_group_name_H-M   'P 1'
#
loop_
_entity.id
_entity.type
_entity.pdbx_description
1 polymer ?
#
loop_
_entity_poly.entity_id
_entity_poly.type
_entity_poly.pdbx_seq_one_letter_code
_entity_poly.pdbx_strand_id
1 'polypeptide(L)'
;MAQPTAPNDLLPPPLLARLERMELVSRKVFRGRLKGERRSKRKGQSVEFADFRNYVPGDDLRFVDWNLYARLDKLYLKLFLEEEDLHVYFLVDSSPSMDFGEPTKFFAARQIAAALAFVGMCRGDRVRIEFLGSENRSSPVLRGRSQ
;
A
#
# COMPACT_ATOMS: atom_id res chain seq x y z
N MET A 1 1.59 -30.67 -16.58
CA MET A 1 0.18 -30.78 -17.00
C MET A 1 -0.59 -29.65 -16.34
N ALA A 2 -1.02 -28.64 -17.10
CA ALA A 2 -1.83 -27.54 -16.56
C ALA A 2 -3.26 -28.05 -16.37
N GLN A 3 -3.79 -27.94 -15.15
CA GLN A 3 -5.20 -28.23 -14.88
C GLN A 3 -6.07 -27.24 -15.67
N PRO A 4 -7.23 -27.67 -16.19
CA PRO A 4 -8.17 -26.76 -16.86
C PRO A 4 -8.65 -25.73 -15.84
N THR A 5 -8.30 -24.46 -16.04
CA THR A 5 -8.87 -23.34 -15.26
C THR A 5 -10.38 -23.36 -15.41
N ALA A 6 -11.09 -23.40 -14.29
CA ALA A 6 -12.54 -23.42 -14.32
C ALA A 6 -13.07 -22.18 -15.05
N PRO A 7 -14.21 -22.26 -15.77
CA PRO A 7 -14.76 -21.15 -16.54
C PRO A 7 -15.15 -19.90 -15.70
N ASN A 8 -14.94 -19.93 -14.38
CA ASN A 8 -15.23 -18.86 -13.43
C ASN A 8 -14.02 -18.40 -12.61
N ASP A 9 -12.80 -18.77 -12.99
CA ASP A 9 -11.60 -18.27 -12.31
C ASP A 9 -11.41 -16.78 -12.62
N LEU A 10 -11.79 -15.95 -11.65
CA LEU A 10 -11.59 -14.50 -11.70
C LEU A 10 -10.13 -14.14 -11.98
N LEU A 11 -9.19 -14.91 -11.42
CA LEU A 11 -7.76 -14.72 -11.59
C LEU A 11 -7.11 -16.08 -11.88
N PRO A 12 -6.80 -16.42 -13.15
CA PRO A 12 -6.17 -17.69 -13.47
C PRO A 12 -4.75 -17.76 -12.88
N PRO A 13 -4.25 -18.95 -12.49
CA PRO A 13 -2.91 -19.12 -11.91
C PRO A 13 -1.74 -18.43 -12.66
N PRO A 14 -1.63 -18.49 -14.00
CA PRO A 14 -0.56 -17.77 -14.71
C PRO A 14 -0.68 -16.25 -14.58
N LEU A 15 -1.87 -15.70 -14.38
CA LEU A 15 -2.05 -14.28 -14.11
C LEU A 15 -1.60 -13.93 -12.69
N LEU A 16 -1.94 -14.75 -11.69
CA LEU A 16 -1.48 -14.56 -10.30
C LEU A 16 0.05 -14.50 -10.20
N ALA A 17 0.77 -15.41 -10.85
CA ALA A 17 2.24 -15.40 -10.89
C ALA A 17 2.85 -14.17 -11.57
N ARG A 18 2.09 -13.50 -12.46
CA ARG A 18 2.49 -12.21 -13.04
C ARG A 18 2.21 -11.06 -12.08
N LEU A 19 1.04 -11.05 -11.44
CA LEU A 19 0.61 -10.02 -10.50
C LEU A 19 1.48 -9.99 -9.24
N GLU A 20 1.95 -11.14 -8.75
CA GLU A 20 2.82 -11.24 -7.56
C GLU A 20 4.11 -10.41 -7.71
N ARG A 21 4.60 -10.27 -8.94
CA ARG A 21 5.81 -9.48 -9.26
C ARG A 21 5.53 -7.99 -9.47
N MET A 22 4.28 -7.56 -9.41
CA MET A 22 3.86 -6.18 -9.59
C MET A 22 3.75 -5.45 -8.24
N GLU A 23 3.64 -4.12 -8.29
CA GLU A 23 3.51 -3.26 -7.11
C GLU A 23 2.56 -2.10 -7.42
N LEU A 24 1.74 -1.72 -6.44
CA LEU A 24 0.84 -0.57 -6.55
C LEU A 24 1.62 0.73 -6.29
N VAL A 25 2.11 1.36 -7.34
CA VAL A 25 2.81 2.64 -7.21
C VAL A 25 1.81 3.80 -7.16
N SER A 26 1.64 4.41 -5.99
CA SER A 26 0.85 5.64 -5.87
C SER A 26 1.64 6.87 -6.36
N ARG A 27 1.25 7.43 -7.51
CA ARG A 27 1.81 8.71 -8.02
C ARG A 27 1.47 9.91 -7.11
N LYS A 28 0.44 9.78 -6.27
CA LYS A 28 0.06 10.75 -5.24
C LYS A 28 0.38 10.16 -3.86
N VAL A 29 1.66 10.01 -3.56
CA VAL A 29 2.10 10.43 -2.22
C VAL A 29 1.68 11.89 -2.15
N PHE A 30 0.76 12.21 -1.24
CA PHE A 30 0.26 13.56 -0.97
C PHE A 30 1.38 14.59 -1.25
N ARG A 31 1.16 15.53 -2.18
CA ARG A 31 2.15 16.53 -2.61
C ARG A 31 2.71 17.24 -1.38
N GLY A 32 3.81 16.70 -0.90
CA GLY A 32 4.46 17.08 0.34
C GLY A 32 5.95 17.26 0.16
N ARG A 33 6.47 17.24 -1.08
CA ARG A 33 7.78 17.82 -1.41
C ARG A 33 8.06 17.95 -2.90
N LEU A 34 7.94 19.18 -3.38
CA LEU A 34 8.84 19.66 -4.42
C LEU A 34 10.29 19.53 -3.92
N LYS A 35 11.17 19.10 -4.84
CA LYS A 35 12.60 19.40 -4.98
C LYS A 35 13.40 19.68 -3.68
N GLY A 36 14.33 18.77 -3.37
CA GLY A 36 15.42 18.99 -2.43
C GLY A 36 15.35 18.06 -1.22
N GLU A 37 16.09 16.96 -1.29
CA GLU A 37 16.61 16.17 -0.17
C GLU A 37 15.61 15.75 0.92
N ARG A 38 15.02 14.55 0.71
CA ARG A 38 14.39 13.63 1.69
C ARG A 38 13.52 14.23 2.80
N ARG A 39 12.20 14.11 2.67
CA ARG A 39 11.25 14.00 3.79
C ARG A 39 10.05 13.25 3.27
N SER A 40 9.81 12.07 3.84
CA SER A 40 8.45 11.72 4.18
C SER A 40 7.97 12.76 5.20
N LYS A 41 6.88 13.47 4.88
CA LYS A 41 6.14 14.30 5.85
C LYS A 41 5.10 13.46 6.60
N ARG A 42 4.95 12.18 6.25
CA ARG A 42 4.18 11.25 7.07
C ARG A 42 5.14 10.87 8.21
N LYS A 43 4.62 10.92 9.42
CA LYS A 43 5.33 10.50 10.63
C LYS A 43 4.57 9.27 11.10
N GLY A 44 4.91 8.10 10.56
CA GLY A 44 4.72 6.87 11.32
C GLY A 44 5.55 6.97 12.60
N GLN A 45 4.92 6.79 13.76
CA GLN A 45 5.63 6.51 15.00
C GLN A 45 6.15 5.07 14.92
N SER A 46 7.14 4.81 14.09
CA SER A 46 7.83 3.53 14.19
C SER A 46 8.70 3.55 15.44
N VAL A 47 8.65 2.46 16.21
CA VAL A 47 9.41 2.28 17.45
C VAL A 47 10.85 1.82 17.13
N GLU A 48 11.09 1.31 15.92
CA GLU A 48 12.36 0.68 15.57
C GLU A 48 13.41 1.69 15.13
N PHE A 49 14.52 1.71 15.88
CA PHE A 49 15.71 2.48 15.58
C PHE A 49 16.34 1.97 14.28
N ALA A 50 16.59 2.88 13.33
CA ALA A 50 17.25 2.57 12.07
C ALA A 50 18.75 2.92 12.11
N ASP A 51 19.09 4.18 12.38
CA ASP A 51 20.48 4.66 12.37
C ASP A 51 20.60 6.05 13.03
N PHE A 52 21.81 6.59 13.09
CA PHE A 52 22.10 7.98 13.45
C PHE A 52 22.49 8.82 12.22
N ARG A 53 22.13 10.11 12.25
CA ARG A 53 22.58 11.10 11.26
C ARG A 53 23.12 12.33 11.95
N ASN A 54 24.15 12.97 11.39
CA ASN A 54 24.56 14.31 11.84
C ASN A 54 23.39 15.31 11.76
N TYR A 55 23.25 16.12 12.81
CA TYR A 55 22.32 17.24 12.82
C TYR A 55 22.73 18.31 11.81
N VAL A 56 21.74 18.88 11.11
CA VAL A 56 21.90 20.04 10.23
C VAL A 56 20.93 21.13 10.69
N PRO A 57 21.29 22.43 10.60
CA PRO A 57 20.37 23.51 10.93
C PRO A 57 19.01 23.38 10.22
N GLY A 58 17.94 23.44 11.01
CA GLY A 58 16.55 23.24 10.53
C GLY A 58 15.98 21.85 10.79
N ASP A 59 16.76 20.94 11.37
CA ASP A 59 16.28 19.67 11.90
C ASP A 59 15.54 19.84 13.24
N ASP A 60 14.64 18.90 13.53
CA ASP A 60 13.79 18.91 14.73
C ASP A 60 14.56 18.34 15.92
N LEU A 61 14.86 19.20 16.91
CA LEU A 61 15.68 18.86 18.08
C LEU A 61 15.08 17.74 18.95
N ARG A 62 13.80 17.40 18.80
CA ARG A 62 13.16 16.28 19.53
C ARG A 62 13.77 14.93 19.21
N PHE A 63 14.40 14.80 18.04
CA PHE A 63 15.03 13.55 17.62
C PHE A 63 16.53 13.50 17.96
N VAL A 64 17.08 14.52 18.62
CA VAL A 64 18.48 14.54 19.02
C VAL A 64 18.72 13.50 20.11
N ASP A 65 19.78 12.70 19.95
CA ASP A 65 20.25 11.83 21.01
C ASP A 65 21.17 12.60 21.97
N TRP A 66 20.62 13.03 23.09
CA TRP A 66 21.36 13.74 24.13
C TRP A 66 22.45 12.89 24.82
N ASN A 67 22.27 11.57 24.88
CA ASN A 67 23.28 10.66 25.45
C ASN A 67 24.47 10.52 24.50
N LEU A 68 24.21 10.44 23.20
CA LEU A 68 25.26 10.39 22.18
C LEU A 68 26.00 11.72 22.11
N TYR A 69 25.28 12.84 22.21
CA TYR A 69 25.88 14.17 22.33
C TYR A 69 26.84 14.27 23.53
N ALA A 70 26.42 13.81 24.71
CA ALA A 70 27.27 13.83 25.90
C ALA A 70 28.58 13.02 25.77
N ARG A 71 28.65 12.05 24.85
CA ARG A 71 29.83 11.19 24.63
C ARG A 71 30.73 11.68 23.51
N LEU A 72 30.15 12.24 22.44
CA LEU A 72 30.88 12.58 21.21
C LEU A 72 31.00 14.09 20.98
N ASP A 73 30.35 14.91 21.81
CA ASP A 73 30.21 16.37 21.69
C ASP A 73 29.78 16.81 20.28
N LYS A 74 28.93 15.98 19.67
CA LYS A 74 28.40 16.15 18.32
C LYS A 74 26.92 15.84 18.31
N LEU A 75 26.14 16.69 17.64
CA LEU A 75 24.68 16.53 17.55
C LEU A 75 24.33 15.48 16.49
N TYR A 76 23.65 14.43 16.94
CA TYR A 76 23.12 13.36 16.10
C TYR A 76 21.62 13.23 16.28
N LEU A 77 20.92 12.97 15.19
CA LEU A 77 19.49 12.65 15.15
C LEU A 77 19.29 11.15 15.05
N LYS A 78 18.36 10.62 15.85
CA LYS A 78 17.86 9.24 15.70
C LYS A 78 16.97 9.14 14.47
N LEU A 79 17.31 8.22 13.58
CA LEU A 79 16.47 7.79 12.49
C LEU A 79 15.68 6.57 12.93
N PHE A 80 14.40 6.54 12.57
CA PHE A 80 13.49 5.42 12.83
C PHE A 80 13.01 4.86 11.49
N LEU A 81 12.78 3.55 11.42
CA LEU A 81 12.32 2.89 10.21
C LEU A 81 10.83 3.17 10.01
N GLU A 82 10.42 4.05 9.10
CA GLU A 82 9.00 4.29 8.87
C GLU A 82 8.36 3.09 8.14
N GLU A 83 7.49 2.33 8.82
CA GLU A 83 6.62 1.37 8.16
C GLU A 83 5.55 2.14 7.37
N GLU A 84 5.57 2.02 6.04
CA GLU A 84 4.51 2.55 5.19
C GLU A 84 3.30 1.61 5.20
N ASP A 85 2.35 1.86 6.09
CA ASP A 85 1.06 1.15 6.10
C ASP A 85 0.08 1.80 5.11
N LEU A 86 0.05 1.28 3.88
CA LEU A 86 -0.90 1.72 2.86
C LEU A 86 -2.25 1.00 3.04
N HIS A 87 -3.32 1.79 3.09
CA HIS A 87 -4.69 1.29 3.11
C HIS A 87 -5.39 1.65 1.79
N VAL A 88 -5.64 0.64 0.96
CA VAL A 88 -6.20 0.76 -0.39
C VAL A 88 -7.67 0.41 -0.39
N TYR A 89 -8.50 1.30 -0.96
CA TYR A 89 -9.93 1.09 -1.14
C TYR A 89 -10.25 0.95 -2.62
N PHE A 90 -10.89 -0.15 -3.01
CA PHE A 90 -11.44 -0.35 -4.34
C PHE A 90 -12.94 -0.14 -4.30
N LEU A 91 -13.40 0.94 -4.93
CA LEU A 91 -14.82 1.24 -5.09
C LEU A 91 -15.27 0.70 -6.45
N VAL A 92 -16.14 -0.31 -6.45
CA VAL A 92 -16.61 -1.01 -7.65
C VAL A 92 -18.07 -0.68 -7.87
N ASP A 93 -18.42 -0.13 -9.03
CA ASP A 93 -19.81 0.06 -9.43
C ASP A 93 -20.50 -1.31 -9.60
N SER A 94 -21.65 -1.48 -8.95
CA SER A 94 -22.53 -2.64 -9.03
C SER A 94 -23.97 -2.22 -9.34
N SER A 95 -24.14 -1.09 -10.03
CA SER A 95 -25.42 -0.65 -10.57
C SER A 95 -25.90 -1.58 -11.70
N PRO A 96 -27.22 -1.61 -12.01
CA PRO A 96 -27.75 -2.44 -13.10
C PRO A 96 -27.12 -2.19 -14.48
N SER A 97 -26.51 -1.01 -14.69
CA SER A 97 -25.78 -0.69 -15.92
C SER A 97 -24.53 -1.56 -16.16
N MET A 98 -24.06 -2.22 -15.10
CA MET A 98 -22.88 -3.08 -15.12
C MET A 98 -23.19 -4.51 -15.63
N ASP A 99 -24.46 -4.89 -15.75
CA ASP A 99 -24.91 -6.18 -16.31
C ASP A 99 -24.89 -6.22 -17.85
N PHE A 100 -24.26 -5.21 -18.47
CA PHE A 100 -24.14 -5.12 -19.92
C PHE A 100 -22.96 -5.94 -20.46
N GLY A 101 -23.20 -6.71 -21.53
CA GLY A 101 -22.18 -7.44 -22.31
C GLY A 101 -21.93 -8.88 -21.85
N GLU A 102 -21.21 -9.65 -22.67
CA GLU A 102 -20.75 -11.01 -22.35
C GLU A 102 -19.24 -11.14 -22.63
N PRO A 103 -18.37 -11.25 -21.61
CA PRO A 103 -18.68 -11.15 -20.18
C PRO A 103 -19.15 -9.73 -19.78
N THR A 104 -19.89 -9.65 -18.66
CA THR A 104 -20.46 -8.38 -18.20
C THR A 104 -19.39 -7.37 -17.78
N LYS A 105 -19.70 -6.07 -17.87
CA LYS A 105 -18.84 -5.01 -17.29
C LYS A 105 -18.56 -5.26 -15.82
N PHE A 106 -19.54 -5.77 -15.07
CA PHE A 106 -19.39 -6.13 -13.67
C PHE A 106 -18.32 -7.23 -13.48
N PHE A 107 -18.32 -8.25 -14.33
CA PHE A 107 -17.31 -9.31 -14.29
C PHE A 107 -15.90 -8.74 -14.52
N ALA A 108 -15.73 -7.90 -15.54
CA ALA A 108 -14.45 -7.25 -15.82
C ALA A 108 -13.99 -6.33 -14.67
N ALA A 109 -14.90 -5.53 -14.10
CA ALA A 109 -14.62 -4.67 -12.96
C ALA A 109 -14.18 -5.47 -11.73
N ARG A 110 -14.87 -6.59 -11.45
CA ARG A 110 -14.51 -7.51 -10.36
C ARG A 110 -13.15 -8.16 -10.59
N GLN A 111 -12.83 -8.55 -11.83
CA GLN A 111 -11.53 -9.11 -12.18
C GLN A 111 -10.40 -8.09 -11.98
N ILE A 112 -10.59 -6.84 -12.41
CA ILE A 112 -9.61 -5.76 -12.20
C ILE A 112 -9.43 -5.45 -10.72
N ALA A 113 -10.52 -5.30 -9.96
CA ALA A 113 -10.47 -5.04 -8.53
C ALA A 113 -9.77 -6.18 -7.77
N ALA A 114 -10.08 -7.44 -8.10
CA ALA A 114 -9.41 -8.60 -7.52
C ALA A 114 -7.92 -8.64 -7.87
N ALA A 115 -7.54 -8.33 -9.12
CA ALA A 115 -6.15 -8.31 -9.55
C ALA A 115 -5.33 -7.26 -8.78
N LEU A 116 -5.85 -6.04 -8.69
CA LEU A 116 -5.17 -4.95 -7.96
C LEU A 116 -5.15 -5.21 -6.45
N ALA A 117 -6.22 -5.76 -5.88
CA ALA A 117 -6.27 -6.19 -4.49
C ALA A 117 -5.22 -7.24 -4.17
N PHE A 118 -5.04 -8.22 -5.06
CA PHE A 118 -3.99 -9.23 -4.93
C PHE A 118 -2.59 -8.60 -4.90
N VAL A 119 -2.31 -7.67 -5.82
CA VAL A 119 -1.02 -6.96 -5.85
C VAL A 119 -0.75 -6.22 -4.53
N GLY A 120 -1.73 -5.49 -4.00
CA GLY A 120 -1.59 -4.80 -2.71
C GLY A 120 -1.36 -5.77 -1.55
N MET A 121 -2.14 -6.86 -1.49
CA MET A 121 -2.00 -7.87 -0.45
C MET A 121 -0.63 -8.54 -0.47
N CYS A 122 -0.06 -8.86 -1.65
CA CYS A 122 1.29 -9.42 -1.76
C CYS A 122 2.37 -8.51 -1.15
N ARG A 123 2.13 -7.20 -1.02
CA ARG A 123 3.05 -6.23 -0.41
C ARG A 123 2.74 -5.92 1.05
N GLY A 124 1.76 -6.61 1.64
CA GLY A 124 1.38 -6.39 3.04
C GLY A 124 0.45 -5.19 3.26
N ASP A 125 0.00 -4.55 2.18
CA ASP A 125 -0.97 -3.46 2.24
C ASP A 125 -2.32 -3.97 2.75
N ARG A 126 -3.05 -3.09 3.42
CA ARG A 126 -4.45 -3.34 3.77
C ARG A 126 -5.31 -2.99 2.57
N VAL A 127 -6.22 -3.87 2.21
CA VAL A 127 -7.12 -3.72 1.06
C VAL A 127 -8.56 -3.88 1.49
N ARG A 128 -9.43 -2.99 1.03
CA ARG A 128 -10.89 -3.12 1.16
C ARG A 128 -11.56 -2.94 -0.19
N ILE A 129 -12.57 -3.75 -0.46
CA ILE A 129 -13.40 -3.64 -1.66
C ILE A 129 -14.81 -3.24 -1.22
N GLU A 130 -15.38 -2.23 -1.89
CA GLU A 130 -16.72 -1.75 -1.66
C GLU A 130 -17.49 -1.74 -2.99
N PHE A 131 -18.60 -2.46 -3.04
CA PHE A 131 -19.51 -2.47 -4.16
C PHE A 131 -20.57 -1.40 -3.96
N LEU A 132 -20.71 -0.50 -4.93
CA LEU A 132 -21.60 0.64 -4.93
C LEU A 132 -22.77 0.39 -5.89
N GLY A 133 -23.97 0.19 -5.36
CA GLY A 133 -25.16 -0.12 -6.16
C GLY A 133 -26.45 0.27 -5.45
N SER A 134 -27.53 -0.48 -5.70
CA SER A 134 -28.79 -0.33 -4.94
C SER A 134 -28.59 -0.64 -3.45
N GLU A 135 -27.75 -1.61 -3.15
CA GLU A 135 -27.27 -1.91 -1.81
C GLU A 135 -25.74 -1.91 -1.81
N ASN A 136 -25.16 -1.16 -0.88
CA ASN A 136 -23.70 -1.15 -0.72
C ASN A 136 -23.26 -2.41 0.02
N ARG A 137 -22.26 -3.10 -0.54
CA ARG A 137 -21.65 -4.28 0.09
C ARG A 137 -20.17 -4.04 0.25
N SER A 138 -19.66 -4.20 1.47
CA SER A 138 -18.23 -4.03 1.75
C SER A 138 -17.58 -5.34 2.17
N SER A 139 -16.38 -5.61 1.68
CA SER A 139 -15.51 -6.65 2.23
C SER A 139 -14.99 -6.25 3.60
N PRO A 140 -14.57 -7.22 4.45
CA PRO A 140 -13.64 -6.91 5.54
C PRO A 140 -12.33 -6.33 4.96
N VAL A 141 -11.54 -5.72 5.83
CA VAL A 141 -10.17 -5.32 5.48
C VAL A 141 -9.34 -6.60 5.34
N LEU A 142 -8.81 -6.81 4.14
CA LEU A 142 -7.93 -7.92 3.80
C LEU A 142 -6.48 -7.46 3.89
N ARG A 143 -5.59 -8.33 4.37
CA ARG A 143 -4.15 -8.12 4.36
C ARG A 143 -3.49 -9.41 3.91
N GLY A 144 -2.44 -9.32 3.09
CA GLY A 144 -1.65 -10.51 2.77
C GLY A 144 -1.07 -11.10 4.05
N ARG A 145 -0.95 -12.43 4.10
CA ARG A 145 -0.23 -13.09 5.20
C ARG A 145 1.21 -12.61 5.16
N SER A 146 1.67 -11.98 6.24
CA SER A 146 3.09 -11.82 6.50
C SER A 146 3.69 -13.23 6.57
N GLN A 147 4.56 -13.55 5.61
CA GLN A 147 5.55 -14.60 5.83
C GLN A 147 6.69 -14.03 6.67
#